data_AF-A0AAF3ERD4-F1
#
_entry.id   AF-A0AAF3ERD4-F1
#
_cell.length_a   1.000
_cell.length_b   1.000
_cell.length_c   1.000
_cell.angle_alpha   90.00
_cell.angle_beta   90.00
_cell.angle_gamma   90.00
#
_symmetry.space_group_name_H-M   'P 1'
#
loop_
_entity.id
_entity.type
_entity.pdbx_description
1 polymer ?
#
loop_
_entity_poly.entity_id
_entity_poly.type
_entity_poly.pdbx_seq_one_letter_code
_entity_poly.pdbx_strand_id
1 'polypeptide(L)'
;MFTSMKVVTFFALISSIFFAIGMIVILQFTIRQPTQWDKLPAYTDFTGTTMMIGILICGVLPTTMLTCGSIMTGLGFFGYTGFGDKIAPSITSNVPKDGLYSSVNVSLMIQTVLVHSFALFVIIEVFYPGFQRRVHERYPKTPNILLDKGYRLFWVLLTYFLAIGIPNLEIMIPLVGVTSGTLCALVYPPLFEILTFWHEWQRSMGYCQRISKVLWNCFCVCIGICAICAGVYSNVLAIIEAFHPGKTQLSA
;
A
#
# COMPACT_ATOMS: atom_id res chain seq x y z
N MET A 1 14.17 23.43 2.51
CA MET A 1 13.68 22.37 1.62
C MET A 1 14.75 21.32 1.33
N PHE A 2 15.87 21.66 0.66
CA PHE A 2 16.93 20.69 0.31
C PHE A 2 17.57 19.92 1.49
N THR A 3 17.82 20.58 2.63
CA THR A 3 18.36 19.91 3.83
C THR A 3 17.36 18.92 4.43
N SER A 4 16.09 19.28 4.47
CA SER A 4 15.00 18.40 4.93
C SER A 4 14.85 17.19 4.02
N MET A 5 14.92 17.38 2.69
CA MET A 5 14.81 16.27 1.74
C MET A 5 15.97 15.27 1.88
N LYS A 6 17.21 15.73 2.09
CA LYS A 6 18.35 14.82 2.31
C LYS A 6 18.20 14.00 3.60
N VAL A 7 17.71 14.61 4.66
CA VAL A 7 17.44 13.93 5.94
C VAL A 7 16.35 12.88 5.77
N VAL A 8 15.28 13.22 5.06
CA VAL A 8 14.16 12.33 4.74
C VAL A 8 14.63 11.14 3.90
N THR A 9 15.45 11.37 2.87
CA THR A 9 16.06 10.30 2.07
C THR A 9 16.96 9.40 2.92
N PHE A 10 17.75 9.96 3.83
CA PHE A 10 18.60 9.19 4.74
C PHE A 10 17.77 8.26 5.65
N PHE A 11 16.69 8.77 6.25
CA PHE A 11 15.77 7.96 7.03
C PHE A 11 15.07 6.88 6.20
N ALA A 12 14.68 7.19 4.97
CA ALA A 12 14.08 6.22 4.06
C ALA A 12 15.07 5.11 3.68
N LEU A 13 16.34 5.45 3.41
CA LEU A 13 17.39 4.47 3.13
C LEU A 13 17.63 3.53 4.32
N ILE A 14 17.71 4.09 5.53
CA ILE A 14 17.84 3.28 6.75
C ILE A 14 16.64 2.34 6.91
N SER A 15 15.43 2.85 6.72
CA SER A 15 14.21 2.03 6.76
C SER A 15 14.24 0.88 5.75
N SER A 16 14.69 1.13 4.52
CA SER A 16 14.82 0.11 3.49
C SER A 16 15.83 -0.98 3.84
N ILE A 17 16.92 -0.63 4.54
CA ILE A 17 17.90 -1.60 5.03
C ILE A 17 17.27 -2.49 6.12
N PHE A 18 16.56 -1.91 7.09
CA PHE A 18 15.87 -2.69 8.12
C PHE A 18 14.78 -3.59 7.54
N PHE A 19 14.06 -3.11 6.51
CA PHE A 19 13.12 -3.95 5.78
C PHE A 19 13.82 -5.14 5.13
N ALA A 20 14.92 -4.91 4.40
CA ALA A 20 15.69 -5.98 3.75
C ALA A 20 16.22 -7.01 4.77
N ILE A 21 16.70 -6.55 5.93
CA ILE A 21 17.15 -7.45 7.01
C ILE A 21 15.97 -8.27 7.55
N GLY A 22 14.84 -7.64 7.90
CA GLY A 22 13.65 -8.33 8.38
C GLY A 22 13.15 -9.38 7.38
N MET A 23 13.12 -9.01 6.12
CA MET A 23 12.80 -9.84 4.97
C MET A 23 13.69 -11.08 4.84
N ILE A 24 15.02 -10.89 4.87
CA ILE A 24 15.98 -12.00 4.77
C ILE A 24 15.80 -12.97 5.94
N VAL A 25 15.58 -12.46 7.15
CA VAL A 25 15.43 -13.31 8.33
C VAL A 25 14.10 -14.08 8.29
N ILE A 26 13.00 -13.47 7.83
CA ILE A 26 11.73 -14.19 7.59
C ILE A 26 11.94 -15.31 6.58
N LEU A 27 12.61 -15.03 5.46
CA LEU A 27 12.86 -16.03 4.42
C LEU A 27 13.73 -17.18 4.93
N GLN A 28 14.77 -16.88 5.71
CA GLN A 28 15.61 -17.88 6.38
C GLN A 28 14.81 -18.75 7.35
N PHE A 29 13.86 -18.15 8.08
CA PHE A 29 12.99 -18.89 8.99
C PHE A 29 12.09 -19.85 8.24
N THR A 30 11.43 -19.35 7.19
CA THR A 30 10.48 -20.13 6.41
C THR A 30 11.14 -21.31 5.71
N ILE A 31 12.40 -21.17 5.27
CA ILE A 31 13.19 -22.26 4.68
C ILE A 31 13.60 -23.32 5.72
N ARG A 32 13.75 -22.94 6.99
CA ARG A 32 14.13 -23.87 8.08
C ARG A 32 12.97 -24.71 8.63
N GLN A 33 11.73 -24.36 8.33
CA GLN A 33 10.56 -25.15 8.72
C GLN A 33 10.44 -26.40 7.82
N PRO A 34 10.00 -27.57 8.35
CA PRO A 34 9.76 -28.75 7.53
C PRO A 34 8.66 -28.45 6.53
N THR A 35 9.06 -28.38 5.26
CA THR A 35 8.24 -27.96 4.13
C THR A 35 7.19 -29.02 3.82
N GLN A 36 5.91 -28.63 3.80
CA GLN A 36 4.79 -29.52 3.45
C GLN A 36 4.63 -29.58 1.93
N TRP A 37 5.50 -30.35 1.26
CA TRP A 37 5.54 -30.47 -0.21
C TRP A 37 4.27 -31.10 -0.82
N ASP A 38 3.52 -31.87 -0.04
CA ASP A 38 2.38 -32.67 -0.52
C ASP A 38 1.10 -31.87 -0.78
N LYS A 39 1.06 -30.57 -0.43
CA LYS A 39 -0.11 -29.69 -0.63
C LYS A 39 0.07 -28.64 -1.73
N LEU A 40 1.18 -28.66 -2.47
CA LEU A 40 1.38 -27.68 -3.53
C LEU A 40 0.54 -28.06 -4.77
N PRO A 41 -0.24 -27.13 -5.35
CA PRO A 41 -0.76 -27.33 -6.69
C PRO A 41 0.42 -27.46 -7.67
N ALA A 42 0.55 -28.63 -8.29
CA ALA A 42 1.67 -29.06 -9.15
C ALA A 42 1.75 -28.36 -10.52
N TYR A 43 1.30 -27.11 -10.63
CA TYR A 43 1.44 -26.31 -11.84
C TYR A 43 1.82 -24.88 -11.49
N THR A 44 3.12 -24.61 -11.55
CA THR A 44 3.62 -23.28 -11.87
C THR A 44 4.57 -23.44 -13.05
N ASP A 45 4.12 -23.02 -14.23
CA ASP A 45 4.98 -22.84 -15.39
C ASP A 45 6.01 -21.74 -15.05
N PHE A 46 7.16 -22.19 -14.54
CA PHE A 46 8.28 -21.34 -14.16
C PHE A 46 8.88 -20.65 -15.38
N THR A 47 8.67 -21.20 -16.59
CA THR A 47 9.19 -20.69 -17.85
C THR A 47 8.43 -19.44 -18.29
N GLY A 48 7.09 -19.42 -18.18
CA GLY A 48 6.29 -18.21 -18.46
C GLY A 48 6.58 -17.05 -17.49
N THR A 49 6.77 -17.38 -16.21
CA THR A 49 7.05 -16.39 -15.15
C THR A 49 8.45 -15.78 -15.29
N THR A 50 9.44 -16.58 -15.68
CA THR A 50 10.82 -16.11 -15.91
C THR A 50 11.02 -15.43 -17.26
N MET A 51 10.27 -15.83 -18.30
CA MET A 51 10.33 -15.17 -19.62
C MET A 51 9.65 -13.79 -19.61
N MET A 52 8.63 -13.57 -18.77
CA MET A 52 8.02 -12.24 -18.56
C MET A 52 8.97 -11.25 -17.85
N ILE A 53 9.89 -11.75 -17.03
CA ILE A 53 10.92 -10.94 -16.33
C ILE A 53 11.98 -10.41 -17.32
N GLY A 54 12.25 -11.13 -18.42
CA GLY A 54 13.31 -10.81 -19.38
C GLY A 54 12.98 -9.75 -20.43
N ILE A 55 11.69 -9.45 -20.69
CA ILE A 55 11.28 -8.63 -21.85
C ILE A 55 10.97 -7.15 -21.49
N LEU A 56 10.89 -6.80 -20.19
CA LEU A 56 10.48 -5.45 -19.74
C LEU A 56 11.61 -4.56 -19.17
N ILE A 57 12.88 -4.88 -19.47
CA ILE A 57 14.06 -4.29 -18.78
C ILE A 57 14.35 -2.82 -19.20
N CYS A 58 13.61 -2.23 -20.13
CA CYS A 58 13.78 -0.81 -20.51
C CYS A 58 12.89 0.12 -19.65
N GLY A 59 13.34 0.45 -18.43
CA GLY A 59 12.81 1.55 -17.64
C GLY A 59 12.89 1.34 -16.12
N VAL A 60 13.12 2.40 -15.36
CA VAL A 60 13.21 2.32 -13.89
C VAL A 60 11.88 1.86 -13.26
N LEU A 61 10.74 2.34 -13.78
CA LEU A 61 9.41 2.03 -13.24
C LEU A 61 9.04 0.54 -13.42
N PRO A 62 9.09 -0.05 -14.64
CA PRO A 62 8.74 -1.45 -14.81
C PRO A 62 9.72 -2.40 -14.13
N THR A 63 11.02 -2.08 -14.13
CA THR A 63 12.04 -2.88 -13.43
C THR A 63 11.78 -2.94 -11.93
N THR A 64 11.37 -1.81 -11.33
CA THR A 64 11.04 -1.77 -9.90
C THR A 64 9.78 -2.59 -9.60
N MET A 65 8.72 -2.45 -10.41
CA MET A 65 7.49 -3.22 -10.25
C MET A 65 7.71 -4.74 -10.38
N LEU A 66 8.51 -5.17 -11.35
CA LEU A 66 8.87 -6.58 -11.53
C LEU A 66 9.68 -7.12 -10.34
N THR A 67 10.64 -6.33 -9.85
CA THR A 67 11.48 -6.72 -8.70
C THR A 67 10.65 -6.82 -7.42
N CYS A 68 9.75 -5.86 -7.16
CA CYS A 68 8.84 -5.94 -6.04
C CYS A 68 7.88 -7.13 -6.17
N GLY A 69 7.34 -7.37 -7.38
CA GLY A 69 6.44 -8.48 -7.65
C GLY A 69 7.08 -9.84 -7.37
N SER A 70 8.33 -10.05 -7.80
CA SER A 70 9.04 -11.31 -7.56
C SER A 70 9.31 -11.55 -6.08
N ILE A 71 9.73 -10.52 -5.34
CA ILE A 71 9.96 -10.59 -3.89
C ILE A 71 8.66 -10.89 -3.14
N MET A 72 7.57 -10.20 -3.45
CA MET A 72 6.26 -10.41 -2.79
C MET A 72 5.69 -11.80 -3.10
N THR A 73 5.82 -12.26 -4.35
CA THR A 73 5.38 -13.60 -4.75
C THR A 73 6.20 -14.67 -4.03
N GLY A 74 7.52 -14.49 -3.96
CA GLY A 74 8.42 -15.37 -3.21
C GLY A 74 8.04 -15.46 -1.73
N LEU A 75 7.83 -14.31 -1.07
CA LEU A 75 7.37 -14.28 0.32
C LEU A 75 6.03 -14.97 0.53
N GLY A 76 5.06 -14.74 -0.36
CA GLY A 76 3.74 -15.35 -0.26
C GLY A 76 3.82 -16.87 -0.41
N PHE A 77 4.58 -17.33 -1.40
CA PHE A 77 4.81 -18.75 -1.63
C PHE A 77 5.51 -19.41 -0.44
N PHE A 78 6.68 -18.89 -0.03
CA PHE A 78 7.40 -19.45 1.09
C PHE A 78 6.54 -19.38 2.36
N GLY A 79 5.93 -18.22 2.64
CA GLY A 79 5.06 -18.01 3.81
C GLY A 79 3.97 -19.07 3.92
N TYR A 80 3.30 -19.40 2.82
CA TYR A 80 2.29 -20.47 2.78
C TYR A 80 2.91 -21.84 3.03
N THR A 81 4.02 -22.19 2.37
CA THR A 81 4.67 -23.51 2.54
C THR A 81 5.18 -23.78 3.94
N GLY A 82 5.54 -22.74 4.71
CA GLY A 82 6.05 -22.87 6.07
C GLY A 82 4.98 -23.08 7.14
N PHE A 83 3.77 -22.53 6.94
CA PHE A 83 2.71 -22.55 7.96
C PHE A 83 1.44 -23.34 7.56
N GLY A 84 1.31 -23.69 6.28
CA GLY A 84 0.18 -24.45 5.73
C GLY A 84 -1.18 -23.80 6.02
N ASP A 85 -2.20 -24.63 6.26
CA ASP A 85 -3.59 -24.19 6.43
C ASP A 85 -3.86 -23.39 7.73
N LYS A 86 -2.86 -23.28 8.62
CA LYS A 86 -2.96 -22.51 9.88
C LYS A 86 -2.26 -21.15 9.80
N ILE A 87 -2.06 -20.61 8.61
CA ILE A 87 -1.40 -19.32 8.45
C ILE A 87 -2.28 -18.17 8.98
N ALA A 88 -1.74 -17.41 9.94
CA ALA A 88 -2.37 -16.17 10.36
C ALA A 88 -2.31 -15.13 9.22
N PRO A 89 -3.31 -14.26 9.10
CA PRO A 89 -3.39 -13.26 8.03
C PRO A 89 -2.26 -12.23 8.03
N SER A 90 -1.54 -12.13 9.15
CA SER A 90 -0.22 -11.51 9.19
C SER A 90 0.84 -12.56 9.51
N ILE A 91 1.85 -12.67 8.65
CA ILE A 91 2.96 -13.62 8.80
C ILE A 91 3.67 -13.40 10.14
N THR A 92 3.80 -12.14 10.57
CA THR A 92 4.43 -11.74 11.85
C THR A 92 3.71 -12.27 13.07
N SER A 93 2.39 -12.51 13.00
CA SER A 93 1.64 -13.09 14.12
C SER A 93 1.89 -14.59 14.28
N ASN A 94 2.34 -15.28 13.24
CA ASN A 94 2.56 -16.72 13.26
C ASN A 94 3.99 -17.12 13.65
N VAL A 95 4.89 -16.15 13.76
CA VAL A 95 6.29 -16.39 14.14
C VAL A 95 6.38 -16.63 15.66
N PRO A 96 6.96 -17.76 16.13
CA PRO A 96 7.15 -18.01 17.56
C PRO A 96 8.07 -16.94 18.16
N LYS A 97 7.83 -16.51 19.41
CA LYS A 97 8.52 -15.35 20.02
C LYS A 97 9.93 -15.66 20.56
N ASP A 98 10.51 -16.80 20.23
CA ASP A 98 11.78 -17.26 20.81
C ASP A 98 13.02 -16.72 20.09
N GLY A 99 13.95 -16.15 20.87
CA GLY A 99 15.33 -15.82 20.47
C GLY A 99 15.47 -15.03 19.17
N LEU A 100 15.81 -15.73 18.08
CA LEU A 100 16.08 -15.14 16.75
C LEU A 100 14.86 -14.45 16.13
N TYR A 101 13.65 -14.85 16.50
CA TYR A 101 12.41 -14.26 15.99
C TYR A 101 12.07 -12.92 16.64
N SER A 102 12.51 -12.71 17.88
CA SER A 102 12.38 -11.42 18.54
C SER A 102 13.14 -10.33 17.76
N SER A 103 14.30 -10.67 17.19
CA SER A 103 15.09 -9.76 16.34
C SER A 103 14.35 -9.32 15.07
N VAL A 104 13.50 -10.17 14.48
CA VAL A 104 12.66 -9.82 13.31
C VAL A 104 11.59 -8.82 13.69
N ASN A 105 10.91 -9.08 14.81
CA ASN A 105 9.89 -8.15 15.30
C ASN A 105 10.50 -6.80 15.63
N VAL A 106 11.68 -6.77 16.25
CA VAL A 106 12.41 -5.53 16.54
C VAL A 106 12.80 -4.80 15.24
N SER A 107 13.32 -5.48 14.23
CA SER A 107 13.71 -4.82 12.96
C SER A 107 12.50 -4.24 12.21
N LEU A 108 11.38 -4.97 12.17
CA LEU A 108 10.13 -4.49 11.56
C LEU A 108 9.47 -3.36 12.36
N MET A 109 9.59 -3.38 13.70
CA MET A 109 9.12 -2.28 14.55
C MET A 109 9.94 -1.02 14.29
N ILE A 110 11.27 -1.11 14.26
CA ILE A 110 12.16 0.02 13.92
C ILE A 110 11.81 0.57 12.55
N GLN A 111 11.66 -0.30 11.54
CA GLN A 111 11.24 0.10 10.21
C GLN A 111 9.91 0.87 10.24
N THR A 112 8.90 0.34 10.92
CA THR A 112 7.56 0.95 10.96
C THR A 112 7.58 2.34 11.59
N VAL A 113 8.36 2.54 12.66
CA VAL A 113 8.55 3.85 13.30
C VAL A 113 9.20 4.86 12.35
N LEU A 114 10.21 4.43 11.58
CA LEU A 114 10.89 5.27 10.60
C LEU A 114 9.97 5.63 9.42
N VAL A 115 9.23 4.65 8.87
CA VAL A 115 8.26 4.87 7.79
C VAL A 115 7.13 5.79 8.24
N HIS A 116 6.64 5.64 9.47
CA HIS A 116 5.58 6.50 10.00
C HIS A 116 6.02 7.96 10.08
N SER A 117 7.25 8.20 10.55
CA SER A 117 7.84 9.54 10.61
C SER A 117 7.96 10.17 9.23
N PHE A 118 8.39 9.38 8.24
CA PHE A 118 8.46 9.79 6.84
C PHE A 118 7.09 10.12 6.25
N ALA A 119 6.09 9.26 6.46
CA ALA A 119 4.74 9.42 5.92
C ALA A 119 4.07 10.69 6.45
N LEU A 120 4.18 10.96 7.75
CA LEU A 120 3.65 12.19 8.35
C LEU A 120 4.34 13.45 7.82
N PHE A 121 5.65 13.39 7.59
CA PHE A 121 6.39 14.52 7.02
C PHE A 121 5.86 14.91 5.63
N VAL A 122 5.68 13.92 4.75
CA VAL A 122 5.16 14.14 3.39
C VAL A 122 3.74 14.72 3.43
N ILE A 123 2.85 14.17 4.27
CA ILE A 123 1.47 14.66 4.42
C ILE A 123 1.48 16.13 4.88
N ILE A 124 2.30 16.46 5.88
CA ILE A 124 2.37 17.83 6.40
C ILE A 124 2.87 18.78 5.31
N GLU A 125 3.98 18.47 4.63
CA GLU A 125 4.57 19.36 3.63
C GLU A 125 3.64 19.62 2.44
N VAL A 126 2.92 18.59 1.97
CA VAL A 126 2.00 18.71 0.83
C VAL A 126 0.75 19.53 1.17
N PHE A 127 0.13 19.30 2.33
CA PHE A 127 -1.14 19.92 2.67
C PHE A 127 -1.00 21.29 3.37
N TYR A 128 0.14 21.55 4.03
CA TYR A 128 0.38 22.79 4.78
C TYR A 128 0.15 24.09 4.00
N PRO A 129 0.69 24.30 2.77
CA PRO A 129 0.50 25.57 2.07
C PRO A 129 -0.97 25.84 1.70
N GLY A 130 -1.72 24.78 1.37
CA GLY A 130 -3.16 24.89 1.08
C GLY A 130 -3.97 25.26 2.31
N PHE A 131 -3.63 24.67 3.46
CA PHE A 131 -4.26 24.97 4.74
C PHE A 131 -3.92 26.38 5.25
N GLN A 132 -2.65 26.76 5.20
CA GLN A 132 -2.19 28.07 5.64
C GLN A 132 -2.89 29.20 4.88
N ARG A 133 -3.02 29.08 3.55
CA ARG A 133 -3.72 30.07 2.73
C ARG A 133 -5.18 30.25 3.17
N ARG A 134 -5.92 29.14 3.32
CA ARG A 134 -7.33 29.15 3.74
C ARG A 134 -7.54 29.76 5.13
N VAL A 135 -6.63 29.48 6.06
CA VAL A 135 -6.73 29.99 7.43
C VAL A 135 -6.33 31.45 7.51
N HIS A 136 -5.29 31.88 6.78
CA HIS A 136 -4.88 33.27 6.76
C HIS A 136 -5.93 34.18 6.10
N GLU A 137 -6.63 33.69 5.07
CA GLU A 137 -7.79 34.36 4.45
C GLU A 137 -8.95 34.56 5.45
N ARG A 138 -9.17 33.61 6.38
CA ARG A 138 -10.28 33.65 7.34
C ARG A 138 -9.92 34.34 8.67
N TYR A 139 -8.68 34.21 9.12
CA TYR A 139 -8.18 34.72 10.40
C TYR A 139 -6.81 35.38 10.22
N PRO A 140 -6.75 36.64 9.79
CA PRO A 140 -5.48 37.32 9.50
C PRO A 140 -4.61 37.59 10.75
N LYS A 141 -5.16 37.45 11.96
CA LYS A 141 -4.47 37.74 13.23
C LYS A 141 -3.86 36.52 13.92
N THR A 142 -3.99 35.31 13.37
CA THR A 142 -3.42 34.12 14.03
C THR A 142 -1.91 34.05 13.84
N PRO A 143 -1.12 33.85 14.91
CA PRO A 143 0.33 33.71 14.79
C PRO A 143 0.67 32.42 14.03
N ASN A 144 1.54 32.53 13.01
CA ASN A 144 1.94 31.41 12.15
C ASN A 144 2.48 30.21 12.96
N ILE A 145 3.19 30.48 14.07
CA ILE A 145 3.77 29.46 14.95
C ILE A 145 2.69 28.57 15.59
N LEU A 146 1.56 29.15 15.99
CA LEU A 146 0.45 28.39 16.59
C LEU A 146 -0.26 27.56 15.54
N LEU A 147 -0.41 28.10 14.32
CA LEU A 147 -0.99 27.39 13.19
C LEU A 147 -0.13 26.19 12.78
N ASP A 148 1.19 26.38 12.68
CA ASP A 148 2.17 25.33 12.42
C ASP A 148 2.11 24.20 13.44
N LYS A 149 2.19 24.55 14.73
CA LYS A 149 2.19 23.56 15.81
C LYS A 149 0.84 22.86 15.93
N GLY A 150 -0.26 23.59 15.81
CA GLY A 150 -1.61 23.05 15.85
C GLY A 150 -1.89 22.08 14.71
N TYR A 151 -1.46 22.42 13.49
CA TYR A 151 -1.61 21.56 12.32
C TYR A 151 -0.83 20.25 12.45
N ARG A 152 0.42 20.30 12.93
CA ARG A 152 1.22 19.10 13.19
C ARG A 152 0.60 18.23 14.28
N LEU A 153 0.15 18.85 15.38
CA LEU A 153 -0.51 18.13 16.47
C LEU A 153 -1.79 17.45 16.00
N PHE A 154 -2.59 18.12 15.16
CA PHE A 154 -3.81 17.54 14.60
C PHE A 154 -3.55 16.24 13.83
N TRP A 155 -2.54 16.20 12.95
CA TRP A 155 -2.21 14.99 12.19
C TRP A 155 -1.70 13.85 13.08
N VAL A 156 -0.90 14.16 14.10
CA VAL A 156 -0.41 13.14 15.06
C VAL A 156 -1.56 12.60 15.92
N LEU A 157 -2.48 13.46 16.36
CA LEU A 157 -3.66 13.02 17.10
C LEU A 157 -4.58 12.16 16.23
N LEU A 158 -4.77 12.53 14.97
CA LEU A 158 -5.58 11.76 14.03
C LEU A 158 -5.05 10.33 13.87
N THR A 159 -3.73 10.15 13.69
CA THR A 159 -3.14 8.81 13.58
C THR A 159 -3.26 8.02 14.88
N TYR A 160 -3.16 8.68 16.03
CA TYR A 160 -3.36 8.04 17.33
C TYR A 160 -4.80 7.59 17.54
N PHE A 161 -5.80 8.41 17.17
CA PHE A 161 -7.21 8.01 17.22
C PHE A 161 -7.52 6.84 16.30
N LEU A 162 -6.95 6.82 15.09
CA LEU A 162 -7.09 5.68 14.18
C LEU A 162 -6.46 4.41 14.76
N ALA A 163 -5.31 4.52 15.44
CA ALA A 163 -4.67 3.38 16.08
C ALA A 163 -5.51 2.78 17.21
N ILE A 164 -6.24 3.61 17.98
CA ILE A 164 -7.17 3.13 19.02
C ILE A 164 -8.44 2.54 18.38
N GLY A 165 -8.91 3.11 17.27
CA GLY A 165 -10.16 2.73 16.62
C GLY A 165 -10.11 1.46 15.77
N ILE A 166 -8.92 0.99 15.37
CA ILE A 166 -8.77 -0.17 14.46
C ILE A 166 -8.34 -1.41 15.26
N PRO A 167 -9.27 -2.30 15.65
CA PRO A 167 -8.95 -3.55 16.34
C PRO A 167 -8.41 -4.65 15.39
N ASN A 168 -8.85 -4.66 14.13
CA ASN A 168 -8.50 -5.69 13.14
C ASN A 168 -7.76 -5.06 11.94
N LEU A 169 -6.43 -5.07 11.99
CA LEU A 169 -5.57 -4.53 10.91
C LEU A 169 -5.72 -5.30 9.59
N GLU A 170 -5.99 -6.60 9.67
CA GLU A 170 -6.18 -7.49 8.53
C GLU A 170 -7.25 -7.00 7.56
N ILE A 171 -8.38 -6.51 8.08
CA ILE A 171 -9.50 -6.08 7.24
C ILE A 171 -9.29 -4.63 6.75
N MET A 172 -8.56 -3.82 7.51
CA MET A 172 -8.34 -2.41 7.17
C MET A 172 -7.28 -2.21 6.09
N ILE A 173 -6.21 -3.01 6.06
CA ILE A 173 -5.17 -2.94 5.03
C ILE A 173 -5.74 -3.11 3.60
N PRO A 174 -6.49 -4.18 3.28
CA PRO A 174 -7.09 -4.37 1.96
C PRO A 174 -8.18 -3.34 1.65
N LEU A 175 -8.96 -2.90 2.64
CA LEU A 175 -9.98 -1.86 2.46
C LEU A 175 -9.36 -0.52 2.05
N VAL A 176 -8.32 -0.06 2.75
CA VAL A 176 -7.61 1.18 2.40
C VAL A 176 -6.88 1.03 1.07
N GLY A 177 -6.32 -0.16 0.80
CA GLY A 177 -5.67 -0.47 -0.47
C GLY A 177 -6.62 -0.40 -1.67
N VAL A 178 -7.79 -1.02 -1.59
CA VAL A 178 -8.75 -1.02 -2.72
C VAL A 178 -9.42 0.34 -2.90
N THR A 179 -9.60 1.12 -1.84
CA THR A 179 -10.16 2.47 -1.95
C THR A 179 -9.13 3.46 -2.49
N SER A 180 -8.05 3.71 -1.72
CA SER A 180 -7.05 4.71 -2.08
C SER A 180 -6.14 4.26 -3.23
N GLY A 181 -5.75 2.98 -3.28
CA GLY A 181 -4.88 2.44 -4.33
C GLY A 181 -5.57 2.44 -5.68
N THR A 182 -6.85 2.03 -5.75
CA THR A 182 -7.61 2.07 -7.02
C THR A 182 -7.88 3.49 -7.49
N LEU A 183 -8.17 4.43 -6.57
CA LEU A 183 -8.31 5.84 -6.92
C LEU A 183 -7.01 6.38 -7.55
N CYS A 184 -5.87 6.08 -6.94
CA CYS A 184 -4.56 6.52 -7.44
C CYS A 184 -4.10 5.83 -8.73
N ALA A 185 -4.42 4.55 -8.91
CA ALA A 185 -3.94 3.77 -10.05
C ALA A 185 -4.85 3.86 -11.27
N LEU A 186 -6.17 3.84 -11.09
CA LEU A 186 -7.15 3.73 -12.19
C LEU A 186 -7.99 4.99 -12.39
N VAL A 187 -8.24 5.80 -11.36
CA VAL A 187 -9.17 6.93 -11.47
C VAL A 187 -8.42 8.24 -11.75
N TYR A 188 -7.41 8.59 -10.97
CA TYR A 188 -6.70 9.86 -11.14
C TYR A 188 -5.94 9.99 -12.47
N PRO A 189 -5.18 8.99 -12.98
CA PRO A 189 -4.44 9.13 -14.23
C PRO A 189 -5.32 9.47 -15.45
N PRO A 190 -6.41 8.72 -15.76
CA PRO A 190 -7.27 9.06 -16.90
C PRO A 190 -8.05 10.36 -16.68
N LEU A 191 -8.42 10.70 -15.43
CA LEU A 191 -9.04 12.00 -15.14
C LEU A 191 -8.10 13.16 -15.46
N PHE A 192 -6.83 13.08 -15.04
CA PHE A 192 -5.84 14.11 -15.35
C PHE A 192 -5.51 14.17 -16.84
N GLU A 193 -5.47 13.03 -17.53
CA GLU A 193 -5.25 13.00 -18.98
C GLU A 193 -6.39 13.73 -19.72
N ILE A 194 -7.66 13.43 -19.38
CA ILE A 194 -8.82 14.10 -19.97
C ILE A 194 -8.77 15.61 -19.70
N LEU A 195 -8.49 16.03 -18.46
CA LEU A 195 -8.50 17.45 -18.09
C LEU A 195 -7.35 18.25 -18.72
N THR A 196 -6.15 17.68 -18.76
CA THR A 196 -4.94 18.38 -19.23
C THR A 196 -4.89 18.44 -20.74
N PHE A 197 -5.16 17.33 -21.42
CA PHE A 197 -5.03 17.23 -22.88
C PHE A 197 -6.30 17.63 -23.65
N TRP A 198 -7.36 18.07 -22.97
CA TRP A 198 -8.63 18.45 -23.60
C TRP A 198 -8.44 19.51 -24.71
N HIS A 199 -7.67 20.55 -24.42
CA HIS A 199 -7.42 21.65 -25.36
C HIS A 199 -6.54 21.23 -26.54
N GLU A 200 -5.60 20.32 -26.33
CA GLU A 200 -4.74 19.79 -27.39
C GLU A 200 -5.53 18.85 -28.32
N TRP A 201 -6.43 18.03 -27.75
CA TRP A 201 -7.30 17.13 -28.50
C TRP A 201 -8.31 17.87 -29.37
N GLN A 202 -8.75 19.06 -28.94
CA GLN A 202 -9.60 19.93 -29.74
C GLN A 202 -8.91 20.44 -31.01
N ARG A 203 -7.58 20.59 -30.99
CA ARG A 203 -6.82 21.23 -32.08
C ARG A 203 -6.12 20.24 -33.02
N SER A 204 -5.74 19.07 -32.50
CA SER A 204 -4.84 18.13 -33.21
C SER A 204 -5.48 16.84 -33.73
N MET A 205 -6.70 16.47 -33.31
CA MET A 205 -7.29 15.16 -33.63
C MET A 205 -8.65 15.25 -34.31
N GLY A 206 -8.93 14.27 -35.18
CA GLY A 206 -10.25 14.08 -35.79
C GLY A 206 -11.30 13.66 -34.75
N TYR A 207 -12.57 14.02 -35.00
CA TYR A 207 -13.69 13.82 -34.07
C TYR A 207 -13.81 12.38 -33.54
N CYS A 208 -13.67 11.38 -34.42
CA CYS A 208 -13.77 9.96 -34.04
C CYS A 208 -12.63 9.49 -33.11
N GLN A 209 -11.39 9.94 -33.35
CA GLN A 209 -10.24 9.58 -32.49
C GLN A 209 -10.36 10.19 -31.11
N ARG A 210 -10.88 11.42 -31.02
CA ARG A 210 -11.14 12.10 -29.75
C ARG A 210 -12.18 11.36 -28.91
N ILE A 211 -13.31 10.97 -29.52
CA ILE A 211 -14.35 10.22 -28.81
C ILE A 211 -13.83 8.86 -28.36
N SER A 212 -13.06 8.16 -29.20
CA SER A 212 -12.48 6.86 -28.83
C SER A 212 -11.56 6.95 -27.61
N LYS A 213 -10.71 8.00 -27.53
CA LYS A 213 -9.82 8.20 -26.36
C LYS A 213 -10.58 8.57 -25.10
N VAL A 214 -11.54 9.48 -25.20
CA VAL A 214 -12.40 9.85 -24.06
C VAL A 214 -13.19 8.63 -23.56
N LEU A 215 -13.71 7.81 -24.48
CA LEU A 215 -14.45 6.61 -24.13
C LEU A 215 -13.56 5.59 -23.40
N TRP A 216 -12.33 5.38 -23.87
CA TRP A 216 -11.38 4.48 -23.22
C TRP A 216 -11.01 4.95 -21.81
N ASN A 217 -10.75 6.24 -21.64
CA ASN A 217 -10.44 6.81 -20.34
C ASN A 217 -11.65 6.78 -19.39
N CYS A 218 -12.86 7.01 -19.91
CA CYS A 218 -14.09 6.86 -19.14
C CYS A 218 -14.33 5.41 -18.73
N PHE A 219 -14.06 4.46 -19.62
CA PHE A 219 -14.15 3.03 -19.34
C PHE A 219 -13.19 2.60 -18.22
N CYS A 220 -11.93 3.06 -18.25
CA CYS A 220 -10.97 2.84 -17.17
C CYS A 220 -11.47 3.39 -15.81
N VAL A 221 -12.04 4.59 -15.80
CA VAL A 221 -12.63 5.18 -14.58
C VAL A 221 -13.82 4.35 -14.08
N CYS A 222 -14.70 3.89 -14.97
CA CYS A 222 -15.82 3.02 -14.61
C CYS A 222 -15.36 1.70 -13.99
N ILE A 223 -14.35 1.05 -14.58
CA ILE A 223 -13.73 -0.14 -13.99
C ILE A 223 -13.17 0.16 -12.60
N GLY A 224 -12.47 1.29 -12.43
CA GLY A 224 -11.95 1.71 -11.14
C GLY A 224 -13.04 1.87 -10.08
N ILE A 225 -14.16 2.49 -10.42
CA ILE A 225 -15.31 2.65 -9.51
C ILE A 225 -15.93 1.28 -9.18
N CYS A 226 -16.13 0.42 -10.17
CA CYS A 226 -16.65 -0.93 -9.95
C CYS A 226 -15.73 -1.75 -9.02
N ALA A 227 -14.41 -1.64 -9.19
CA ALA A 227 -13.44 -2.32 -8.33
C ALA A 227 -13.48 -1.79 -6.89
N ILE A 228 -13.66 -0.47 -6.69
CA ILE A 228 -13.87 0.12 -5.36
C ILE A 228 -15.17 -0.42 -4.74
N CYS A 229 -16.27 -0.44 -5.47
CA CYS A 229 -17.56 -0.95 -4.98
C CYS A 229 -17.46 -2.43 -4.58
N ALA A 230 -16.89 -3.27 -5.44
CA ALA A 230 -16.69 -4.69 -5.16
C ALA A 230 -15.76 -4.93 -3.97
N GLY A 231 -14.67 -4.17 -3.88
CA GLY A 231 -13.70 -4.27 -2.78
C GLY A 231 -14.26 -3.78 -1.45
N VAL A 232 -15.00 -2.67 -1.42
CA VAL A 232 -15.66 -2.20 -0.20
C VAL A 232 -16.73 -3.21 0.23
N TYR A 233 -17.50 -3.77 -0.71
CA TYR A 233 -18.51 -4.78 -0.42
C TYR A 233 -17.90 -6.04 0.23
N SER A 234 -16.83 -6.59 -0.34
CA SER A 234 -16.18 -7.80 0.23
C SER A 234 -15.59 -7.53 1.62
N ASN A 235 -14.99 -6.37 1.84
CA ASN A 235 -14.44 -6.01 3.14
C ASN A 235 -15.56 -5.77 4.18
N VAL A 236 -16.66 -5.12 3.81
CA VAL A 236 -17.81 -4.92 4.71
C VAL A 236 -18.43 -6.27 5.11
N LEU A 237 -18.56 -7.21 4.17
CA LEU A 237 -19.00 -8.58 4.50
C LEU A 237 -18.06 -9.26 5.52
N ALA A 238 -16.75 -9.18 5.29
CA ALA A 238 -15.77 -9.75 6.23
C ALA A 238 -15.87 -9.11 7.63
N ILE A 239 -16.14 -7.81 7.71
CA ILE A 239 -16.40 -7.12 8.99
C ILE A 239 -17.66 -7.69 9.66
N ILE A 240 -18.77 -7.82 8.92
CA ILE A 240 -20.04 -8.33 9.45
C ILE A 240 -19.88 -9.77 9.98
N GLU A 241 -19.15 -10.62 9.24
CA GLU A 241 -18.85 -11.99 9.67
C GLU A 241 -17.99 -12.01 10.94
N ALA A 242 -16.99 -11.14 11.03
CA ALA A 242 -16.16 -11.01 12.24
C ALA A 242 -16.98 -10.58 13.48
N PHE A 243 -18.08 -9.83 13.30
CA PHE A 243 -18.99 -9.43 14.38
C PHE A 243 -20.06 -10.49 14.73
N HIS A 244 -20.30 -11.50 13.86
CA HIS A 244 -21.26 -12.59 14.07
C HIS A 244 -20.59 -13.98 14.08
N PRO A 245 -19.73 -14.31 15.08
CA PRO A 245 -19.00 -15.58 15.12
C PRO A 245 -19.86 -16.85 15.32
N GLY A 246 -21.18 -16.73 15.50
CA GLY A 246 -22.06 -17.81 15.96
C GLY A 246 -22.74 -18.69 14.90
N LYS A 247 -22.51 -18.52 13.59
CA LYS A 247 -23.27 -19.25 12.54
C LYS A 247 -22.48 -20.25 11.68
N THR A 248 -21.14 -20.26 11.75
CA THR A 248 -20.31 -21.02 10.77
C THR A 248 -19.72 -22.33 11.31
N GLN A 249 -19.95 -22.69 12.58
CA GLN A 249 -19.47 -23.95 13.17
C GLN A 249 -20.41 -25.16 12.93
N LEU A 250 -21.45 -25.02 12.10
CA LEU A 250 -22.45 -26.08 11.85
C LEU A 250 -22.47 -26.60 10.39
N SER A 251 -21.52 -26.19 9.53
CA SER A 251 -21.49 -26.58 8.12
C SER A 251 -20.07 -26.87 7.58
N ALA A 252 -19.14 -27.25 8.45
CA ALA A 252 -17.83 -27.77 8.06
C ALA A 252 -17.56 -29.07 8.84
#